data_AF-A0ABD0QJH7-F1
#
_entry.id   AF-A0ABD0QJH7-F1
#
_cell.length_a   1.000
_cell.length_b   1.000
_cell.length_c   1.000
_cell.angle_alpha   90.00
_cell.angle_beta   90.00
_cell.angle_gamma   90.00
#
_symmetry.space_group_name_H-M   'P 1'
#
loop_
_entity.id
_entity.type
_entity.pdbx_description
1 polymer ?
#
loop_
_entity_poly.entity_id
_entity_poly.type
_entity_poly.pdbx_seq_one_letter_code
_entity_poly.pdbx_strand_id
1 'polypeptide(L)' 'MAPAWAQPDKMEKKLHAVPASKTVKFRCQANGNPTPTLKWLKNGKEFKKDQRIGGYK' A
#
# COMPACT_ATOMS: atom_id res chain seq x y z
N MET A 1 -20.14 10.33 -3.19
CA MET A 1 -19.75 9.82 -1.86
C MET A 1 -18.24 9.88 -1.74
N ALA A 2 -17.71 10.49 -0.68
CA ALA A 2 -16.26 10.61 -0.48
C ALA A 2 -15.61 9.22 -0.24
N PRO A 3 -14.32 9.03 -0.60
CA PRO A 3 -13.64 7.78 -0.35
C PRO A 3 -13.51 7.50 1.15
N ALA A 4 -13.92 6.29 1.56
CA ALA A 4 -13.81 5.80 2.92
C ALA A 4 -13.23 4.39 2.96
N TRP A 5 -12.58 4.02 4.05
CA TRP A 5 -12.05 2.68 4.24
C TRP A 5 -13.16 1.64 4.17
N ALA A 6 -13.00 0.67 3.27
CA ALA A 6 -13.92 -0.47 3.18
C ALA A 6 -13.71 -1.45 4.33
N GLN A 7 -12.46 -1.55 4.82
CA GLN A 7 -12.06 -2.44 5.93
C GLN A 7 -11.15 -1.67 6.90
N PRO A 8 -11.71 -0.88 7.84
CA PRO A 8 -10.93 -0.04 8.74
C PRO A 8 -10.01 -0.84 9.67
N ASP A 9 -10.45 -1.99 10.18
CA ASP A 9 -9.68 -2.85 11.10
C ASP A 9 -8.36 -3.33 10.45
N LYS A 10 -8.41 -3.62 9.15
CA LYS A 10 -7.22 -4.06 8.40
C LYS A 10 -6.20 -2.93 8.17
N MET A 11 -6.56 -1.70 8.48
CA MET A 11 -5.71 -0.51 8.31
C MET A 11 -5.14 0.03 9.62
N GLU A 12 -5.55 -0.52 10.76
CA GLU A 12 -4.99 -0.18 12.07
C GLU A 12 -3.53 -0.60 12.19
N LYS A 13 -3.13 -1.70 11.53
CA LYS A 13 -1.74 -2.17 11.52
C LYS A 13 -0.86 -1.31 10.61
N LYS A 14 -0.22 -0.30 11.20
CA LYS A 14 0.70 0.62 10.50
C LYS A 14 2.09 0.02 10.26
N LEU A 15 2.58 -0.85 11.15
CA LEU A 15 3.92 -1.43 11.06
C LEU A 15 3.88 -2.86 10.49
N HIS A 16 4.63 -3.09 9.41
CA HIS A 16 4.82 -4.40 8.78
C HIS A 16 6.29 -4.83 8.89
N ALA A 17 6.66 -5.44 10.01
CA ALA A 17 7.98 -6.05 10.17
C ALA A 17 7.96 -7.46 9.56
N VAL A 18 8.78 -7.69 8.54
CA VAL A 18 8.86 -8.96 7.82
C VAL A 18 10.35 -9.31 7.66
N PRO A 19 10.76 -10.57 7.88
CA PRO A 19 12.14 -10.99 7.68
C PRO A 19 12.64 -10.72 6.26
N ALA A 20 13.96 -10.61 6.10
CA ALA A 20 14.58 -10.59 4.79
C ALA A 20 14.15 -11.82 3.94
N SER A 21 14.13 -11.65 2.63
CA SER A 21 13.74 -12.70 1.66
C SER A 21 12.26 -13.10 1.69
N LYS A 22 11.38 -12.31 2.31
CA LYS A 22 9.92 -12.49 2.28
C LYS A 22 9.25 -11.32 1.56
N THR A 23 8.09 -11.59 0.96
CA THR A 23 7.31 -10.59 0.23
C THR A 23 6.32 -9.87 1.14
N VAL A 24 6.36 -8.53 1.15
CA VAL A 24 5.36 -7.69 1.84
C VAL A 24 4.26 -7.28 0.87
N LYS A 25 3.01 -7.30 1.33
CA LYS A 25 1.84 -6.81 0.59
C LYS A 25 1.10 -5.77 1.41
N PHE A 26 1.07 -4.53 0.93
CA PHE A 26 0.23 -3.48 1.49
C PHE A 26 -1.12 -3.46 0.77
N ARG A 27 -2.22 -3.33 1.52
CA ARG A 27 -3.59 -3.23 0.98
C ARG A 27 -4.18 -1.89 1.39
N CYS A 28 -4.99 -1.30 0.52
CA CYS A 28 -5.68 -0.03 0.73
C CYS A 28 -7.04 -0.17 0.04
N GLN A 29 -8.05 -0.69 0.76
CA GLN A 29 -9.39 -0.88 0.20
C GLN A 29 -10.26 0.31 0.59
N ALA A 30 -10.68 1.06 -0.41
CA ALA A 30 -11.53 2.23 -0.25
C ALA A 30 -12.79 2.11 -1.11
N ASN A 31 -13.93 2.48 -0.53
CA ASN A 31 -15.21 2.59 -1.23
C ASN A 31 -15.48 4.07 -1.49
N GLY A 32 -16.04 4.40 -2.66
CA GLY A 32 -16.38 5.76 -3.04
C GLY A 32 -17.20 5.76 -4.32
N ASN A 33 -17.91 6.86 -4.59
CA ASN A 33 -18.61 7.05 -5.85
C ASN A 33 -18.35 8.49 -6.34
N PRO A 34 -17.60 8.69 -7.45
CA PRO A 34 -17.02 7.66 -8.33
C PRO A 34 -15.91 6.83 -7.65
N THR A 35 -15.59 5.68 -8.24
CA THR A 35 -14.55 4.76 -7.73
C THR A 35 -13.23 5.50 -7.48
N PRO A 36 -12.64 5.40 -6.27
CA PRO A 36 -11.43 6.16 -5.95
C PRO A 36 -10.21 5.65 -6.70
N THR A 37 -9.25 6.55 -6.92
CA THR A 37 -7.94 6.20 -7.48
C THR A 37 -6.95 5.86 -6.37
N LEU A 38 -6.02 4.96 -6.64
CA LEU A 38 -4.98 4.52 -5.69
C LEU A 38 -3.59 4.86 -6.21
N LYS A 39 -2.80 5.55 -5.40
CA LYS A 39 -1.38 5.83 -5.66
C LYS A 39 -0.55 5.46 -4.44
N TRP A 40 0.63 4.88 -4.68
CA TRP A 40 1.58 4.53 -3.62
C TRP A 40 2.73 5.52 -3.57
N LEU A 41 3.14 5.87 -2.36
CA LEU A 41 4.31 6.70 -2.10
C LEU A 41 5.34 5.89 -1.32
N LYS A 42 6.63 6.10 -1.63
CA LYS A 42 7.77 5.60 -0.87
C LYS A 42 8.56 6.79 -0.35
N ASN A 43 8.69 6.93 0.97
CA ASN A 43 9.38 8.04 1.62
C ASN A 43 8.90 9.42 1.11
N GLY A 44 7.58 9.59 0.96
CA GLY A 44 6.97 10.83 0.47
C GLY A 44 7.06 11.10 -1.03
N LYS A 45 7.72 10.22 -1.82
CA LYS A 45 7.85 10.35 -3.27
C LYS A 45 7.01 9.29 -4.00
N GLU A 46 6.57 9.59 -5.22
CA GLU A 46 5.79 8.65 -6.03
C GLU A 46 6.55 7.33 -6.26
N PHE A 47 5.92 6.21 -5.90
CA PHE A 47 6.51 4.89 -6.07
C PHE A 47 6.30 4.39 -7.51
N LYS A 48 7.35 4.47 -8.32
CA LYS A 48 7.35 4.00 -9.71
C LYS A 48 7.81 2.54 -9.77
N LYS A 49 7.28 1.76 -10.72
CA LYS A 49 7.61 0.33 -10.91
C LYS A 49 9.12 0.07 -11.11
N ASP A 50 9.82 1.06 -11.66
CA ASP A 50 11.26 1.05 -11.92
C ASP A 50 12.12 1.06 -10.63
N GLN A 51 11.56 1.50 -9.50
CA GLN A 51 12.23 1.46 -8.20
C GLN A 51 12.23 0.07 -7.53
N ARG A 52 12.02 -1.01 -8.30
CA ARG A 52 12.26 -2.38 -7.82
C ARG A 52 13.76 -2.57 -7.64
N ILE A 53 14.21 -2.30 -6.43
CA ILE A 53 15.55 -2.67 -5.96
C ILE A 53 15.61 -4.20 -6.08
N GLY A 54 16.54 -4.70 -6.90
CA GLY A 54 16.68 -6.11 -7.24
C GLY A 54 16.61 -7.01 -6.01
N GLY A 55 15.96 -8.17 -6.17
CA GLY A 55 15.80 -9.15 -5.11
C GLY A 55 17.15 -9.54 -4.48
N TYR A 56 17.09 -9.88 -3.19
CA TYR A 56 18.21 -10.49 -2.48
C TYR A 56 18.83 -11.61 -3.34
N LYS A 57 20.13 -11.53 -3.57
CA LYS A 57 20.96 -12.64 -4.07
C LYS A 57 21.56 -13.36 -2.87
#